data_AF-A0A643BMB5-F1
#
_entry.id   AF-A0A643BMB5-F1
#
_cell.length_a   1.000
_cell.length_b   1.000
_cell.length_c   1.000
_cell.angle_alpha   90.00
_cell.angle_beta   90.00
_cell.angle_gamma   90.00
#
_symmetry.space_group_name_H-M   'P 1'
#
loop_
_entity.id
_entity.type
_entity.pdbx_description
1 polymer ?
#
loop_
_entity_poly.entity_id
_entity_poly.type
_entity_poly.pdbx_seq_one_letter_code
_entity_poly.pdbx_strand_id
1 'polypeptide(L)'
;MVVEVPRWLNAKMEIATKDPLNPIKQDVKKGKLRYVANLFPYKGYIWNYGETDWKVIAINVDDPDAANYNAINDVKRLKPGYLEATVDWFRRYKVPEGKPENQFAFNAEFKEFKDKDFAIDIIKSTHDYWRALVTKKTDGKGISCMNTTVFESPFQCDPDAAKAIVDALPPPCEPACTIPTDVDKWFHHQKN
;
A
#
# COMPACT_ATOMS: atom_id res chain seq x y z
N MET A 1 -9.29 -1.75 6.06
CA MET A 1 -8.10 -1.42 5.24
C MET A 1 -7.57 -0.08 5.70
N VAL A 2 -6.26 0.08 5.87
CA VAL A 2 -5.63 1.40 6.00
C VAL A 2 -5.33 1.89 4.59
N VAL A 3 -5.87 3.05 4.20
CA VAL A 3 -5.57 3.66 2.90
C VAL A 3 -4.34 4.55 3.09
N GLU A 4 -3.21 4.16 2.51
CA GLU A 4 -1.97 4.93 2.58
C GLU A 4 -1.92 5.98 1.48
N VAL A 5 -2.30 5.61 0.26
CA VAL A 5 -2.35 6.52 -0.88
C VAL A 5 -3.73 6.48 -1.53
N PRO A 6 -4.46 7.62 -1.56
CA PRO A 6 -5.69 7.74 -2.32
C PRO A 6 -5.47 7.54 -3.83
N ARG A 7 -6.49 6.99 -4.51
CA ARG A 7 -6.50 6.82 -5.97
C ARG A 7 -6.21 8.14 -6.69
N TRP A 8 -5.39 8.05 -7.73
CA TRP A 8 -4.89 9.11 -8.62
C TRP A 8 -3.90 10.09 -7.99
N LEU A 9 -3.43 9.86 -6.76
CA LEU A 9 -2.33 10.62 -6.18
C LEU A 9 -0.97 9.99 -6.50
N ASN A 10 0.08 10.80 -6.38
CA ASN A 10 1.45 10.39 -6.73
C ASN A 10 2.35 10.20 -5.51
N ALA A 11 2.08 10.84 -4.38
CA ALA A 11 2.93 10.77 -3.20
C ALA A 11 3.01 9.32 -2.70
N LYS A 12 4.22 8.76 -2.60
CA LYS A 12 4.43 7.43 -2.03
C LYS A 12 4.37 7.55 -0.51
N MET A 13 3.18 7.36 0.04
CA MET A 13 2.94 7.31 1.48
C MET A 13 2.88 5.85 1.93
N GLU A 14 3.42 5.56 3.12
CA GLU A 14 3.43 4.21 3.70
C GLU A 14 3.40 4.29 5.23
N ILE A 15 2.91 3.23 5.88
CA ILE A 15 3.03 3.05 7.32
C ILE A 15 4.51 2.98 7.72
N ALA A 16 4.93 3.83 8.64
CA ALA A 16 6.29 3.86 9.18
C ALA A 16 6.54 2.68 10.14
N THR A 17 6.90 1.52 9.58
CA THR A 17 7.03 0.26 10.35
C THR A 17 8.05 0.31 11.49
N LYS A 18 9.01 1.24 11.46
CA LYS A 18 10.07 1.36 12.48
C LYS A 18 9.87 2.52 13.44
N ASP A 19 8.90 3.39 13.19
CA ASP A 19 8.67 4.56 14.02
C ASP A 19 7.63 4.21 15.11
N PRO A 20 7.72 4.80 16.32
CA PRO A 20 6.67 4.68 17.33
C PRO A 20 5.30 5.06 16.78
N LEU A 21 4.26 4.30 17.14
CA LEU A 21 2.88 4.48 16.68
C LEU A 21 2.64 4.30 15.16
N ASN A 22 3.68 3.94 14.41
CA ASN A 22 3.64 3.66 12.98
C ASN A 22 2.82 4.66 12.13
N PRO A 23 3.10 5.98 12.21
CA PRO A 23 2.37 6.98 11.43
C PRO A 23 2.53 6.73 9.93
N ILE A 24 1.56 7.17 9.13
CA ILE A 24 1.71 7.21 7.68
C ILE A 24 2.66 8.37 7.35
N LYS A 25 3.74 8.09 6.61
CA LYS A 25 4.71 9.11 6.17
C LYS A 25 5.09 8.93 4.72
N GLN A 26 5.57 10.00 4.09
CA GLN A 26 6.06 9.93 2.72
C GLN A 26 7.44 9.26 2.69
N ASP A 27 7.63 8.32 1.76
CA ASP A 27 8.91 7.68 1.53
C ASP A 27 9.94 8.69 1.01
N VAL A 28 11.18 8.57 1.48
CA VAL A 28 12.32 9.43 1.14
C VAL A 28 13.43 8.60 0.53
N LYS A 29 13.85 8.94 -0.69
CA LYS A 29 14.96 8.28 -1.38
C LYS A 29 16.00 9.31 -1.78
N LYS A 30 17.24 9.09 -1.34
CA LYS A 30 18.38 10.00 -1.58
C LYS A 30 18.06 11.46 -1.15
N GLY A 31 17.42 11.60 0.03
CA GLY A 31 17.07 12.89 0.61
C GLY A 31 15.91 13.64 -0.06
N LYS A 32 15.20 13.01 -1.01
CA LYS A 32 14.04 13.61 -1.69
C LYS A 32 12.77 12.81 -1.43
N LEU A 33 11.66 13.53 -1.22
CA LEU A 33 10.31 12.97 -1.15
C LEU A 33 9.99 12.22 -2.45
N ARG A 34 9.44 11.01 -2.32
CA ARG A 34 9.14 10.15 -3.46
C ARG A 34 7.72 10.36 -3.98
N TYR A 35 7.63 10.35 -5.30
CA TYR A 35 6.40 10.35 -6.07
C TYR A 35 6.47 9.25 -7.12
N VAL A 36 5.39 8.49 -7.30
CA VAL A 36 5.28 7.57 -8.43
C VAL A 36 5.04 8.35 -9.72
N ALA A 37 5.60 7.86 -10.82
CA ALA A 37 5.42 8.47 -12.13
C ALA A 37 4.01 8.23 -12.67
N ASN A 38 3.53 9.13 -13.54
CA ASN A 38 2.33 8.87 -14.34
C ASN A 38 2.72 8.01 -15.54
N LEU A 39 2.37 6.73 -15.50
CA LEU A 39 2.65 5.79 -16.59
C LEU A 39 1.52 5.88 -17.60
N PHE A 40 1.71 6.48 -18.77
CA PHE A 40 0.61 6.64 -19.72
C PHE A 40 -0.07 5.29 -20.01
N PRO A 41 -1.42 5.18 -19.87
CA PRO A 41 -2.41 6.25 -19.67
C PRO A 41 -2.87 6.52 -18.20
N TYR A 42 -2.12 6.03 -17.22
CA TYR A 42 -2.44 6.03 -15.78
C TYR A 42 -1.89 7.23 -15.00
N LYS A 43 -2.76 7.98 -14.30
CA LYS A 43 -2.36 9.03 -13.35
C LYS A 43 -2.08 8.42 -11.97
N GLY A 44 -0.88 8.64 -11.45
CA GLY A 44 -0.47 8.21 -10.10
C GLY A 44 -0.73 6.74 -9.81
N TYR A 45 -1.13 6.44 -8.58
CA TYR A 45 -1.69 5.14 -8.19
C TYR A 45 -3.11 5.00 -8.73
N ILE A 46 -3.39 3.95 -9.50
CA ILE A 46 -4.72 3.78 -10.12
C ILE A 46 -5.78 3.19 -9.17
N TRP A 47 -5.44 2.99 -7.89
CA TRP A 47 -6.32 2.54 -6.80
C TRP A 47 -6.03 3.27 -5.51
N ASN A 48 -6.92 3.13 -4.53
CA ASN A 48 -6.53 3.33 -3.12
C ASN A 48 -5.54 2.22 -2.75
N TYR A 49 -4.39 2.59 -2.20
CA TYR A 49 -3.25 1.69 -2.09
C TYR A 49 -2.70 1.58 -0.66
N GLY A 50 -2.11 0.43 -0.38
CA GLY A 50 -1.28 0.14 0.80
C GLY A 50 -0.14 -0.82 0.44
N GLU A 51 1.03 -0.69 1.07
CA GLU A 51 2.26 -1.43 0.73
C GLU A 51 2.30 -2.86 1.28
N THR A 52 2.11 -3.84 0.38
CA THR A 52 2.43 -5.26 0.59
C THR A 52 2.89 -5.88 -0.72
N ASP A 53 3.89 -6.78 -0.74
CA ASP A 53 4.33 -7.40 -2.00
C ASP A 53 3.30 -8.41 -2.56
N TRP A 54 2.47 -9.00 -1.71
CA TRP A 54 1.20 -9.57 -2.13
C TRP A 54 0.19 -8.46 -2.40
N LYS A 55 -0.35 -8.38 -3.62
CA LYS A 55 -1.36 -7.37 -3.99
C LYS A 55 -2.76 -7.93 -3.85
N VAL A 56 -3.41 -7.68 -2.71
CA VAL A 56 -4.81 -8.08 -2.46
C VAL A 56 -5.74 -7.16 -3.26
N ILE A 57 -6.67 -7.75 -4.01
CA ILE A 57 -7.73 -7.01 -4.72
C ILE A 57 -8.98 -7.03 -3.85
N ALA A 58 -9.48 -5.84 -3.49
CA ALA A 58 -10.64 -5.67 -2.63
C ALA A 58 -11.50 -4.49 -3.10
N ILE A 59 -12.74 -4.44 -2.62
CA ILE A 59 -13.69 -3.34 -2.81
C ILE A 59 -14.16 -2.84 -1.44
N ASN A 60 -14.53 -1.56 -1.36
CA ASN A 60 -15.19 -1.05 -0.16
C ASN A 60 -16.55 -1.73 0.00
N VAL A 61 -16.88 -2.22 1.19
CA VAL A 61 -18.16 -2.86 1.46
C VAL A 61 -19.33 -1.88 1.33
N ASP A 62 -19.05 -0.58 1.53
CA ASP A 62 -20.03 0.51 1.37
C ASP A 62 -20.09 1.05 -0.07
N ASP A 63 -19.33 0.48 -1.01
CA ASP A 63 -19.50 0.81 -2.43
C ASP A 63 -20.91 0.37 -2.85
N PRO A 64 -21.71 1.24 -3.52
CA PRO A 64 -23.07 0.88 -3.93
C PRO A 64 -23.16 -0.40 -4.77
N ASP A 65 -22.09 -0.73 -5.50
CA ASP A 65 -22.02 -1.92 -6.33
C ASP A 65 -21.33 -3.10 -5.63
N ALA A 66 -20.92 -2.99 -4.36
CA ALA A 66 -20.12 -4.01 -3.65
C ALA A 66 -20.75 -5.40 -3.71
N ALA A 67 -22.08 -5.50 -3.59
CA ALA A 67 -22.82 -6.75 -3.64
C ALA A 67 -22.62 -7.52 -4.97
N ASN A 68 -22.21 -6.84 -6.04
CA ASN A 68 -21.96 -7.42 -7.36
C ASN A 68 -20.56 -8.06 -7.50
N TYR A 69 -19.67 -7.90 -6.51
CA TYR A 69 -18.28 -8.38 -6.55
C TYR A 69 -18.02 -9.41 -5.44
N ASN A 70 -18.13 -10.70 -5.76
CA ASN A 70 -17.95 -11.78 -4.79
C ASN A 70 -16.75 -12.70 -5.08
N ALA A 71 -16.23 -12.62 -6.31
CA ALA A 71 -15.04 -13.33 -6.77
C ALA A 71 -14.25 -12.48 -7.77
N ILE A 72 -12.99 -12.87 -8.01
CA ILE A 72 -12.12 -12.15 -8.95
C ILE A 72 -12.68 -12.09 -10.39
N ASN A 73 -13.48 -13.08 -10.78
CA ASN A 73 -14.13 -13.10 -12.08
C ASN A 73 -15.22 -12.04 -12.23
N ASP A 74 -15.82 -11.57 -11.13
CA ASP A 74 -16.76 -10.45 -11.18
C ASP A 74 -16.04 -9.14 -11.55
N VAL A 75 -14.81 -8.96 -11.08
CA VAL A 75 -13.97 -7.82 -11.49
C VAL A 75 -13.70 -7.87 -13.00
N LYS A 76 -13.38 -9.05 -13.54
CA LYS A 76 -13.18 -9.22 -14.99
C LYS A 76 -14.45 -8.88 -15.79
N ARG A 77 -15.60 -9.32 -15.29
CA ARG A 77 -16.90 -9.14 -15.94
C ARG A 77 -17.41 -7.70 -15.89
N LEU A 78 -17.30 -7.05 -14.73
CA LEU A 78 -17.88 -5.73 -14.46
C LEU A 78 -16.90 -4.58 -14.71
N LYS A 79 -15.59 -4.84 -14.68
CA LYS A 79 -14.52 -3.86 -14.94
C LYS A 79 -13.50 -4.43 -15.95
N PRO A 80 -13.91 -4.66 -17.22
CA PRO A 80 -13.01 -5.20 -18.23
C PRO A 80 -11.77 -4.30 -18.42
N GLY A 81 -10.58 -4.90 -18.47
CA GLY A 81 -9.30 -4.19 -18.58
C GLY A 81 -8.69 -3.74 -17.25
N TYR A 82 -9.42 -3.83 -16.13
CA TYR A 82 -8.95 -3.32 -14.84
C TYR A 82 -7.83 -4.18 -14.25
N LEU A 83 -7.93 -5.50 -14.32
CA LEU A 83 -6.89 -6.41 -13.83
C LEU A 83 -5.65 -6.37 -14.72
N GLU A 84 -5.85 -6.21 -16.02
CA GLU A 84 -4.77 -6.04 -17.01
C GLU A 84 -4.00 -4.75 -16.75
N ALA A 85 -4.70 -3.64 -16.48
CA ALA A 85 -4.09 -2.38 -16.07
C ALA A 85 -3.33 -2.52 -14.74
N THR A 86 -3.83 -3.34 -13.81
CA THR A 86 -3.12 -3.64 -12.55
C THR A 86 -1.78 -4.32 -12.76
N VAL A 87 -1.76 -5.38 -13.55
CA VAL A 87 -0.52 -6.09 -13.85
C VAL A 87 0.44 -5.18 -14.60
N ASP A 88 -0.06 -4.45 -15.60
CA ASP A 88 0.75 -3.52 -16.39
C ASP A 88 1.37 -2.39 -15.55
N TRP A 89 0.58 -1.78 -14.66
CA TRP A 89 1.07 -0.74 -13.76
C TRP A 89 2.15 -1.29 -12.83
N PHE A 90 1.92 -2.42 -12.15
CA PHE A 90 2.93 -3.01 -11.26
C PHE A 90 4.15 -3.55 -12.00
N ARG A 91 4.03 -3.95 -13.26
CA ARG A 91 5.17 -4.35 -14.09
C ARG A 91 6.08 -3.14 -14.34
N ARG A 92 5.50 -1.99 -14.70
CA ARG A 92 6.24 -0.85 -15.23
C ARG A 92 6.56 0.27 -14.23
N TYR A 93 5.91 0.35 -13.05
CA TYR A 93 6.00 1.56 -12.19
C TYR A 93 7.41 1.95 -11.72
N LYS A 94 8.36 1.01 -11.71
CA LYS A 94 9.77 1.28 -11.35
C LYS A 94 10.66 1.60 -12.56
N VAL A 95 10.18 1.40 -13.79
CA VAL A 95 10.94 1.67 -15.03
C VAL A 95 11.37 3.13 -15.16
N PRO A 96 10.53 4.13 -14.83
CA PRO A 96 10.95 5.54 -14.85
C PRO A 96 12.08 5.85 -13.86
N GLU A 97 12.29 5.01 -12.84
CA GLU A 97 13.41 5.13 -11.89
C GLU A 97 14.69 4.43 -12.39
N GLY A 98 14.72 3.93 -13.63
CA GLY A 98 15.84 3.18 -14.21
C GLY A 98 15.96 1.74 -13.71
N LYS A 99 14.90 1.18 -13.11
CA LYS A 99 14.84 -0.23 -12.70
C LYS A 99 14.24 -1.10 -13.81
N PRO A 100 14.57 -2.41 -13.86
CA PRO A 100 13.88 -3.32 -14.77
C PRO A 100 12.40 -3.44 -14.39
N GLU A 101 11.61 -3.98 -15.32
CA GLU A 101 10.23 -4.38 -15.04
C GLU A 101 10.18 -5.37 -13.88
N ASN A 102 9.15 -5.26 -13.04
CA ASN A 102 8.96 -6.23 -11.97
C ASN A 102 8.49 -7.56 -12.55
N GLN A 103 8.99 -8.64 -11.96
CA GLN A 103 8.52 -10.00 -12.21
C GLN A 103 7.42 -10.34 -11.20
N PHE A 104 6.57 -11.29 -11.57
CA PHE A 104 5.52 -11.81 -10.70
C PHE A 104 5.67 -13.31 -10.58
N ALA A 105 5.28 -13.86 -9.43
CA ALA A 105 5.01 -15.29 -9.33
C ALA A 105 3.87 -15.67 -10.30
N PHE A 106 3.72 -16.97 -10.59
CA PHE A 106 2.58 -17.47 -11.38
C PHE A 106 2.52 -16.82 -12.78
N ASN A 107 3.69 -16.62 -13.40
CA ASN A 107 3.89 -16.06 -14.74
C ASN A 107 3.22 -14.70 -15.05
N ALA A 108 2.70 -13.98 -14.05
CA ALA A 108 1.98 -12.71 -14.22
C ALA A 108 0.78 -12.77 -15.20
N GLU A 109 0.26 -13.95 -15.53
CA GLU A 109 -0.84 -14.05 -16.49
C GLU A 109 -2.17 -13.63 -15.85
N PHE A 110 -3.03 -12.91 -16.58
CA PHE A 110 -4.34 -12.46 -16.07
C PHE A 110 -5.25 -13.63 -15.64
N LYS A 111 -4.97 -14.83 -16.17
CA LYS A 111 -5.64 -16.08 -15.80
C LYS A 111 -5.21 -16.61 -14.42
N GLU A 112 -4.14 -16.07 -13.85
CA GLU A 112 -3.50 -16.58 -12.63
C GLU A 112 -3.70 -15.70 -11.39
N PHE A 113 -4.55 -14.65 -11.47
CA PHE A 113 -5.09 -14.06 -10.24
C PHE A 113 -5.73 -15.17 -9.42
N LYS A 114 -5.19 -15.42 -8.24
CA LYS A 114 -5.74 -16.39 -7.31
C LYS A 114 -7.10 -15.91 -6.81
N ASP A 115 -7.93 -16.87 -6.45
CA ASP A 115 -9.28 -16.58 -5.99
C ASP A 115 -9.30 -15.97 -4.58
N LYS A 116 -10.51 -15.68 -4.13
CA LYS A 116 -10.77 -15.09 -2.81
C LYS A 116 -10.25 -15.98 -1.68
N ASP A 117 -10.40 -17.30 -1.79
CA ASP A 117 -10.07 -18.24 -0.72
C ASP A 117 -8.56 -18.32 -0.54
N PHE A 118 -7.81 -18.43 -1.65
CA PHE A 118 -6.35 -18.32 -1.60
C PHE A 118 -5.89 -16.98 -0.99
N ALA A 119 -6.50 -15.86 -1.39
CA ALA A 119 -6.16 -14.56 -0.84
C ALA A 119 -6.43 -14.48 0.67
N ILE A 120 -7.56 -15.02 1.14
CA ILE A 120 -7.90 -15.12 2.56
C ILE A 120 -6.88 -15.96 3.32
N ASP A 121 -6.40 -17.06 2.75
CA ASP A 121 -5.41 -17.92 3.41
C ASP A 121 -4.06 -17.22 3.57
N ILE A 122 -3.61 -16.46 2.55
CA ILE A 122 -2.42 -15.61 2.67
C ILE A 122 -2.62 -14.53 3.73
N ILE A 123 -3.79 -13.89 3.79
CA ILE A 123 -4.11 -12.88 4.81
C ILE A 123 -4.04 -13.50 6.22
N LYS A 124 -4.66 -14.67 6.43
CA LYS A 124 -4.59 -15.38 7.72
C LYS A 124 -3.15 -15.71 8.11
N SER A 125 -2.35 -16.24 7.17
CA SER A 125 -0.95 -16.55 7.42
C SER A 125 -0.13 -15.32 7.82
N THR A 126 -0.29 -14.19 7.11
CA THR A 126 0.40 -12.94 7.47
C THR A 126 -0.08 -12.35 8.80
N HIS A 127 -1.35 -12.55 9.15
CA HIS A 127 -1.88 -12.18 10.45
C HIS A 127 -1.27 -13.01 11.59
N ASP A 128 -1.03 -14.31 11.38
CA ASP A 128 -0.34 -15.15 12.36
C ASP A 128 1.12 -14.70 12.58
N TYR A 129 1.82 -14.29 11.51
CA TYR A 129 3.15 -13.68 11.66
C TYR A 129 3.10 -12.35 12.42
N TRP A 130 2.09 -11.51 12.16
CA TRP A 130 1.88 -10.29 12.94
C TRP A 130 1.59 -10.60 14.41
N ARG A 131 0.73 -11.59 14.71
CA ARG A 131 0.46 -12.04 16.09
C ARG A 131 1.73 -12.48 16.80
N ALA A 132 2.57 -13.29 16.13
CA ALA A 132 3.86 -13.71 16.67
C ALA A 132 4.80 -12.53 16.93
N LEU A 133 4.83 -11.55 16.02
CA LEU A 133 5.60 -10.32 16.16
C LEU A 133 5.16 -9.48 17.38
N VAL A 134 3.87 -9.13 17.46
CA VAL A 134 3.36 -8.23 18.52
C VAL A 134 3.27 -8.92 19.89
N THR A 135 3.32 -10.24 19.95
CA THR A 135 3.43 -11.01 21.20
C THR A 135 4.87 -11.43 21.54
N LYS A 136 5.87 -10.89 20.82
CA LYS A 136 7.31 -11.15 21.06
C LYS A 136 7.71 -12.63 20.95
N LYS A 137 6.98 -13.42 20.14
CA LYS A 137 7.31 -14.82 19.82
C LYS A 137 8.27 -14.96 18.63
N THR A 138 8.67 -13.85 18.02
CA THR A 138 9.60 -13.77 16.90
C THR A 138 10.43 -12.49 17.03
N ASP A 139 11.64 -12.49 16.47
CA ASP A 139 12.49 -11.30 16.39
C ASP A 139 11.80 -10.19 15.58
N GLY A 140 11.70 -9.00 16.18
CA GLY A 140 11.07 -7.84 15.58
C GLY A 140 11.86 -7.21 14.45
N LYS A 141 13.15 -7.53 14.25
CA LYS A 141 13.98 -7.01 13.14
C LYS A 141 13.94 -5.47 13.01
N GLY A 142 13.84 -4.77 14.14
CA GLY A 142 13.76 -3.30 14.21
C GLY A 142 12.38 -2.70 13.91
N ILE A 143 11.34 -3.51 13.78
CA ILE A 143 9.94 -3.05 13.71
C ILE A 143 9.53 -2.49 15.08
N SER A 144 8.85 -1.35 15.07
CA SER A 144 8.24 -0.78 16.26
C SER A 144 6.91 -1.50 16.53
N CYS A 145 6.83 -2.21 17.65
CA CYS A 145 5.61 -2.91 18.09
C CYS A 145 4.80 -2.12 19.14
N MET A 146 5.17 -0.87 19.43
CA MET A 146 4.45 -0.01 20.39
C MET A 146 2.99 0.10 19.98
N ASN A 147 2.07 -0.17 20.92
CA ASN A 147 0.64 -0.12 20.67
C ASN A 147 -0.12 0.28 21.95
N THR A 148 -1.38 0.68 21.82
CA THR A 148 -2.20 1.11 22.97
C THR A 148 -3.32 0.12 23.33
N THR A 149 -3.62 -0.85 22.46
CA THR A 149 -4.84 -1.66 22.56
C THR A 149 -4.65 -3.17 22.42
N VAL A 150 -3.45 -3.66 22.11
CA VAL A 150 -3.21 -5.10 21.98
C VAL A 150 -2.90 -5.66 23.36
N PHE A 151 -3.94 -6.06 24.11
CA PHE A 151 -3.85 -6.48 25.51
C PHE A 151 -2.85 -7.62 25.78
N GLU A 152 -2.68 -8.53 24.83
CA GLU A 152 -1.73 -9.67 24.93
C GLU A 152 -0.29 -9.30 24.53
N SER A 153 -0.06 -8.05 24.10
CA SER A 153 1.24 -7.57 23.66
C SER A 153 2.07 -7.04 24.83
N PRO A 154 3.33 -7.49 25.00
CA PRO A 154 4.24 -6.88 25.97
C PRO A 154 4.73 -5.49 25.55
N PHE A 155 4.32 -5.00 24.37
CA PHE A 155 4.66 -3.69 23.84
C PHE A 155 3.53 -2.67 24.03
N GLN A 156 2.49 -3.02 24.78
CA GLN A 156 1.43 -2.08 25.10
C GLN A 156 1.99 -0.91 25.92
N CYS A 157 1.53 0.29 25.62
CA CYS A 157 1.87 1.53 26.31
C CYS A 157 0.59 2.26 26.75
N ASP A 158 0.77 3.14 27.73
CA ASP A 158 -0.30 4.02 28.19
C ASP A 158 -0.67 5.06 27.11
N PRO A 159 -1.96 5.40 26.93
CA PRO A 159 -2.38 6.42 25.97
C PRO A 159 -1.71 7.78 26.15
N ASP A 160 -1.37 8.20 27.38
CA ASP A 160 -0.69 9.48 27.63
C ASP A 160 0.78 9.43 27.14
N ALA A 161 1.43 8.26 27.25
CA ALA A 161 2.75 8.06 26.68
C ALA A 161 2.72 8.10 25.14
N ALA A 162 1.68 7.54 24.52
CA ALA A 162 1.46 7.66 23.08
C ALA A 162 1.18 9.13 22.67
N LYS A 163 0.37 9.84 23.45
CA LYS A 163 0.07 11.26 23.22
C LYS A 163 1.32 12.14 23.29
N ALA A 164 2.21 11.89 24.25
CA ALA A 164 3.46 12.65 24.39
C ALA A 164 4.36 12.56 23.15
N ILE A 165 4.34 11.42 22.43
CA ILE A 165 5.07 11.25 21.18
C ILE A 165 4.52 12.19 20.10
N VAL A 166 3.20 12.29 19.98
CA VAL A 166 2.52 13.15 18.99
C VAL A 166 2.71 14.62 19.34
N ASP A 167 2.55 15.00 20.61
CA ASP A 167 2.66 16.38 21.08
C ASP A 167 4.08 16.94 20.94
N ALA A 168 5.10 16.09 20.84
CA ALA A 168 6.49 16.50 20.60
C ALA A 168 6.79 16.83 19.12
N LEU A 169 5.89 16.51 18.19
CA LEU A 169 6.04 16.79 16.77
C LEU A 169 5.55 18.22 16.41
N PRO A 170 5.92 18.76 15.24
CA PRO A 170 5.36 20.02 14.77
C PRO A 170 3.82 19.99 14.78
N PRO A 171 3.16 21.11 15.14
CA PRO A 171 1.71 21.18 15.17
C PRO A 171 1.13 21.04 13.74
N PRO A 172 -0.17 20.70 13.62
CA PRO A 172 -0.88 20.71 12.34
C PRO A 172 -0.69 22.05 11.60
N CYS A 173 -0.35 21.98 10.33
CA CYS A 173 -0.05 23.15 9.49
C CYS A 173 -0.78 23.05 8.16
N GLU A 174 -1.48 24.13 7.82
CA GLU A 174 -2.12 24.36 6.53
C GLU A 174 -1.73 25.76 6.02
N PRO A 175 -1.56 25.97 4.70
CA PRO A 175 -1.79 25.01 3.63
C PRO A 175 -0.64 24.02 3.41
N ALA A 176 -0.96 22.87 2.80
CA ALA A 176 0.02 21.89 2.35
C ALA A 176 1.11 22.48 1.42
N CYS A 177 2.30 21.86 1.43
CA CYS A 177 3.40 22.23 0.55
C CYS A 177 3.05 22.01 -0.93
N THR A 178 3.63 22.83 -1.80
CA THR A 178 3.47 22.66 -3.26
C THR A 178 4.17 21.39 -3.74
N ILE A 179 3.50 20.64 -4.61
CA ILE A 179 4.05 19.43 -5.23
C ILE A 179 5.02 19.85 -6.36
N PRO A 180 6.19 19.23 -6.51
CA PRO A 180 7.10 19.53 -7.62
C PRO A 180 6.43 19.33 -8.99
N THR A 181 6.64 20.26 -9.92
CA THR A 181 6.03 20.23 -11.27
C THR A 181 6.41 19.00 -12.10
N ASP A 182 7.57 18.40 -11.82
CA ASP A 182 8.02 17.16 -12.46
C ASP A 182 7.07 15.97 -12.20
N VAL A 183 6.26 16.01 -11.14
CA VAL A 183 5.28 14.96 -10.79
C VAL A 183 4.15 14.87 -11.82
N ASP A 184 3.89 15.91 -12.60
CA ASP A 184 2.85 15.91 -13.64
C ASP A 184 3.31 15.36 -14.98
N LYS A 185 4.60 15.05 -15.13
CA LYS A 185 5.14 14.46 -16.36
C LYS A 185 4.54 13.09 -16.64
N TRP A 186 4.31 12.82 -17.92
CA TRP A 186 3.89 11.52 -18.43
C TRP A 186 5.08 10.71 -18.89
N PHE A 187 5.14 9.46 -18.45
CA PHE A 187 6.08 8.47 -18.94
C PHE A 187 5.38 7.59 -19.99
N HIS A 188 5.81 7.73 -21.24
CA HIS A 188 5.32 6.92 -22.35
C HIS A 188 6.23 5.70 -22.55
N HIS A 189 5.62 4.56 -22.82
CA HIS A 189 6.34 3.35 -23.21
C HIS A 189 5.92 3.01 -24.65
N GLN A 190 6.89 2.75 -25.51
CA GLN A 190 6.61 2.26 -26.86
C GLN A 190 6.07 0.83 -26.73
N LYS A 191 4.81 0.62 -27.12
CA LYS A 191 4.30 -0.73 -27.31
C LYS A 191 4.88 -1.25 -28.62
N ASN A 192 5.74 -2.26 -28.54
CA ASN A 192 6.15 -3.03 -29.72
C ASN A 192 4.96 -3.79 -30.31
#